data_AF-A0A8J8GTS4-F1
#
_entry.id   AF-A0A8J8GTS4-F1
#
_cell.length_a   1.000
_cell.length_b   1.000
_cell.length_c   1.000
_cell.angle_alpha   90.00
_cell.angle_beta   90.00
_cell.angle_gamma   90.00
#
_symmetry.space_group_name_H-M   'P 1'
#
loop_
_entity.id
_entity.type
_entity.pdbx_description
1 polymer ?
#
loop_
_entity_poly.entity_id
_entity_poly.type
_entity_poly.pdbx_seq_one_letter_code
_entity_poly.pdbx_strand_id
1 'polypeptide(L)'
;MSSDIRILGIEGTAWAASAAVYDSATDDVFIESDAYQPDSGGIHPREAAEHMHDAIPRVVETALEHARETYDEPADEAPVDAVAFSRGPGLGPCLRIVGTAARALSQALEVPLVGVNHMVAHLEIGRHTADFDSPVCLNASGANAHLLAYRNGRYRVLGETMDTGVGNAIDKFTRHVGWSHPGGPKVEAAAEDGEYVDLPYVVKGMDFSFSGIMSAAKQRYDDDVPVEDICFSLQENIFGMLTEVAERALSLTGSDELVLGGGVGQNERLREMLAEMCAQRGAEFHAPEPRFLRDNAGMIAVLGAKMYDAGDTLAIEESRVDPNYRPDQVPVTWRSDEPELAAGRGADGGETQVRGAEALVDLEPARGRVTKRRESKTYRHPQLDDRLRRERTTLEARLTSLARREGVPTPVLSDVDPREARLELEYVGKWDLRDELTAERVRDVGRHLARLHRAGFVHGDPTTRNVRVGSADPDASGTERAAEARERTVLIDFGLGYHTDHVEDYAMDIHVFDQSLVGTADDPDPLREALREGYREVGEERVLERLRDVEGRGRYVSDDGQE
;
A
#
# COMPACT_ATOMS: atom_id res chain seq x y z
N MET A 1 -14.15 16.81 27.30
CA MET A 1 -14.22 18.09 26.58
C MET A 1 -12.79 18.33 26.17
N SER A 2 -12.48 18.15 24.89
CA SER A 2 -11.14 18.47 24.37
C SER A 2 -10.87 19.93 24.72
N SER A 3 -9.70 20.23 25.28
CA SER A 3 -9.21 21.60 25.27
C SER A 3 -9.08 22.03 23.81
N ASP A 4 -9.33 23.31 23.55
CA ASP A 4 -8.92 23.93 22.30
C ASP A 4 -7.40 23.86 22.24
N ILE A 5 -6.85 23.26 21.18
CA ILE A 5 -5.43 22.95 21.04
C ILE A 5 -4.92 23.65 19.78
N ARG A 6 -3.80 24.35 19.93
CA ARG A 6 -3.10 25.01 18.83
C ARG A 6 -1.69 24.44 18.65
N ILE A 7 -1.39 23.93 17.46
CA ILE A 7 -0.11 23.26 17.17
C ILE A 7 0.65 24.01 16.09
N LEU A 8 1.93 24.27 16.34
CA LEU A 8 2.89 24.65 15.30
C LEU A 8 3.48 23.37 14.67
N GLY A 9 3.16 23.09 13.42
CA GLY A 9 3.78 22.03 12.62
C GLY A 9 5.00 22.50 11.84
N ILE A 10 6.00 21.65 11.67
CA ILE A 10 7.19 21.89 10.83
C ILE A 10 7.45 20.68 9.92
N GLU A 11 7.42 20.90 8.61
CA GLU A 11 7.67 19.89 7.57
C GLU A 11 8.92 20.27 6.77
N GLY A 12 9.72 19.25 6.43
CA GLY A 12 10.97 19.44 5.71
C GLY A 12 11.74 18.15 5.48
N THR A 13 11.01 17.07 5.20
CA THR A 13 11.57 15.75 4.93
C THR A 13 12.33 15.69 3.59
N ALA A 14 11.98 16.55 2.63
CA ALA A 14 12.55 16.54 1.29
C ALA A 14 13.03 17.93 0.82
N TRP A 15 12.27 18.60 -0.05
CA TRP A 15 12.71 19.80 -0.78
C TRP A 15 11.86 21.04 -0.50
N ALA A 16 10.77 20.91 0.27
CA ALA A 16 9.92 22.01 0.67
C ALA A 16 10.06 22.30 2.16
N ALA A 17 10.46 23.52 2.51
CA ALA A 17 10.38 24.02 3.88
C ALA A 17 8.94 24.46 4.12
N SER A 18 8.30 23.96 5.17
CA SER A 18 6.95 24.38 5.51
C SER A 18 6.77 24.49 7.02
N ALA A 19 5.98 25.48 7.44
CA ALA A 19 5.47 25.62 8.79
C ALA A 19 3.98 25.93 8.74
N ALA A 20 3.24 25.47 9.75
CA ALA A 20 1.79 25.62 9.80
C ALA A 20 1.30 25.80 11.23
N VAL A 21 0.19 26.51 11.39
CA VAL A 21 -0.55 26.60 12.65
C VAL A 21 -1.89 25.94 12.44
N TYR A 22 -2.20 24.95 13.26
CA TYR A 22 -3.52 24.32 13.32
C TYR A 22 -4.22 24.73 14.60
N ASP A 23 -5.49 25.11 14.50
CA ASP A 23 -6.37 25.43 15.63
C ASP A 23 -7.56 24.46 15.67
N SER A 24 -7.63 23.61 16.70
CA SER A 24 -8.68 22.59 16.80
C SER A 24 -10.06 23.15 17.14
N ALA A 25 -10.17 24.38 17.62
CA ALA A 25 -11.46 25.00 17.94
C ALA A 25 -12.21 25.42 16.68
N THR A 26 -11.47 25.89 15.67
CA THR A 26 -12.01 26.37 14.39
C THR A 26 -11.80 25.38 13.25
N ASP A 27 -10.99 24.34 13.47
CA ASP A 27 -10.48 23.43 12.45
C ASP A 27 -9.71 24.16 11.32
N ASP A 28 -9.14 25.33 11.61
CA ASP A 28 -8.40 26.13 10.64
C ASP A 28 -6.92 25.75 10.60
N VAL A 29 -6.35 25.76 9.39
CA VAL A 29 -4.95 25.44 9.14
C VAL A 29 -4.32 26.54 8.29
N PHE A 30 -3.48 27.35 8.91
CA PHE A 30 -2.58 28.28 8.22
C PHE A 30 -1.31 27.54 7.78
N ILE A 31 -0.89 27.68 6.52
CA ILE A 31 0.30 27.00 5.97
C ILE A 31 1.15 28.02 5.23
N GLU A 32 2.44 28.08 5.58
CA GLU A 32 3.47 28.77 4.81
C GLU A 32 4.47 27.74 4.26
N SER A 33 4.88 27.88 3.00
CA SER A 33 5.79 26.92 2.34
C SER A 33 6.73 27.59 1.35
N ASP A 34 8.01 27.23 1.40
CA ASP A 34 9.07 27.70 0.51
C ASP A 34 9.80 26.49 -0.09
N ALA A 35 9.55 26.22 -1.37
CA ALA A 35 9.96 25.00 -2.04
C ALA A 35 11.18 25.21 -2.95
N TYR A 36 12.21 24.37 -2.78
CA TYR A 36 13.43 24.42 -3.58
C TYR A 36 13.17 23.98 -5.03
N GLN A 37 13.57 24.81 -5.99
CA GLN A 37 13.50 24.48 -7.42
C GLN A 37 14.92 24.37 -7.99
N PRO A 38 15.36 23.18 -8.44
CA PRO A 38 16.68 23.02 -9.03
C PRO A 38 16.74 23.71 -10.40
N ASP A 39 17.85 24.39 -10.69
CA ASP A 39 18.10 25.03 -11.99
C ASP A 39 18.12 24.00 -13.14
N SER A 40 18.59 22.77 -12.87
CA SER A 40 18.58 21.66 -13.82
C SER A 40 18.66 20.31 -13.10
N GLY A 41 18.18 19.24 -13.74
CA GLY A 41 18.24 17.89 -13.19
C GLY A 41 17.17 17.60 -12.14
N GLY A 42 17.50 16.72 -11.19
CA GLY A 42 16.63 16.34 -10.08
C GLY A 42 17.11 16.93 -8.75
N ILE A 43 16.37 16.67 -7.67
CA ILE A 43 16.69 17.21 -6.34
C ILE A 43 18.03 16.63 -5.85
N HIS A 44 19.00 17.51 -5.58
CA HIS A 44 20.27 17.13 -4.96
C HIS A 44 20.17 17.29 -3.43
N PRO A 45 20.41 16.23 -2.61
CA PRO A 45 20.18 16.29 -1.16
C PRO A 45 20.93 17.41 -0.43
N ARG A 46 22.12 17.78 -0.92
CA ARG A 46 22.90 18.87 -0.35
C ARG A 46 22.28 20.24 -0.65
N GLU A 47 21.83 20.46 -1.89
CA GLU A 47 21.24 21.75 -2.30
C GLU A 47 19.88 21.94 -1.63
N ALA A 48 19.09 20.88 -1.53
CA ALA A 48 17.87 20.88 -0.72
C ALA A 48 18.18 21.28 0.73
N ALA A 49 19.19 20.67 1.37
CA ALA A 49 19.54 21.03 2.75
C ALA A 49 20.05 22.48 2.89
N GLU A 50 20.81 22.99 1.91
CA GLU A 50 21.26 24.40 1.87
C GLU A 50 20.06 25.35 1.78
N HIS A 51 19.07 25.06 0.92
CA HIS A 51 17.81 25.82 0.87
C HIS A 51 17.05 25.76 2.20
N MET A 52 16.89 24.55 2.76
CA MET A 52 16.17 24.32 4.02
C MET A 52 16.78 25.09 5.20
N HIS A 53 18.11 25.28 5.21
CA HIS A 53 18.80 26.02 6.25
C HIS A 53 18.30 27.46 6.38
N ASP A 54 18.08 28.13 5.23
CA ASP A 54 17.63 29.50 5.18
C ASP A 54 16.09 29.61 5.21
N ALA A 55 15.39 28.65 4.61
CA ALA A 55 13.94 28.70 4.43
C ALA A 55 13.14 28.32 5.68
N ILE A 56 13.58 27.30 6.44
CA ILE A 56 12.85 26.85 7.65
C ILE A 56 12.67 27.98 8.68
N PRO A 57 13.70 28.77 9.03
CA PRO A 57 13.53 29.89 9.96
C PRO A 57 12.49 30.90 9.48
N ARG A 58 12.46 31.22 8.17
CA ARG A 58 11.52 32.20 7.60
C ARG A 58 10.07 31.73 7.69
N VAL A 59 9.79 30.52 7.21
CA VAL A 59 8.40 30.00 7.21
C VAL A 59 7.88 29.82 8.63
N VAL A 60 8.74 29.42 9.58
CA VAL A 60 8.40 29.33 11.01
C VAL A 60 8.09 30.70 11.58
N GLU A 61 8.89 31.73 11.27
CA GLU A 61 8.66 33.09 11.74
C GLU A 61 7.29 33.59 11.28
N THR A 62 6.95 33.42 10.01
CA THR A 62 5.63 33.76 9.46
C THR A 62 4.49 32.99 10.13
N ALA A 63 4.65 31.68 10.36
CA ALA A 63 3.65 30.88 11.06
C ALA A 63 3.44 31.33 12.52
N LEU A 64 4.52 31.67 13.24
CA LEU A 64 4.43 32.17 14.62
C LEU A 64 3.85 33.58 14.69
N GLU A 65 4.16 34.44 13.73
CA GLU A 65 3.51 35.76 13.60
C GLU A 65 2.00 35.59 13.42
N HIS A 66 1.57 34.73 12.50
CA HIS A 66 0.17 34.40 12.31
C HIS A 66 -0.48 33.86 13.59
N ALA A 67 0.19 32.94 14.31
CA ALA A 67 -0.31 32.42 15.59
C ALA A 67 -0.54 33.55 16.60
N ARG A 68 0.42 34.50 16.73
CA ARG A 68 0.31 35.64 17.67
C ARG A 68 -0.77 36.63 17.28
N GLU A 69 -0.96 36.88 15.98
CA GLU A 69 -2.00 37.79 15.49
C GLU A 69 -3.41 37.25 15.70
N THR A 70 -3.55 35.93 15.79
CA THR A 70 -4.82 35.21 15.96
C THR A 70 -4.98 34.62 17.37
N TYR A 71 -4.08 34.96 18.30
CA TYR A 71 -4.14 34.53 19.71
C TYR A 71 -4.63 35.69 20.56
N ASP A 72 -5.81 35.55 21.17
CA ASP A 72 -6.46 36.59 21.98
C ASP A 72 -5.96 36.61 23.45
N GLU A 73 -5.06 35.71 23.81
CA GLU A 73 -4.49 35.56 25.16
C GLU A 73 -3.29 36.51 25.41
N PRO A 74 -2.85 36.69 26.66
CA PRO A 74 -1.78 37.62 27.01
C PRO A 74 -0.48 37.37 26.23
N ALA A 75 0.22 38.46 25.88
CA ALA A 75 1.48 38.42 25.13
C ALA A 75 2.63 37.63 25.80
N ASP A 76 2.48 37.29 27.09
CA ASP A 76 3.45 36.53 27.87
C ASP A 76 3.24 35.00 27.78
N GLU A 77 2.14 34.54 27.17
CA GLU A 77 1.87 33.10 26.95
C GLU A 77 2.35 32.64 25.56
N ALA A 78 2.72 31.36 25.46
CA ALA A 78 3.08 30.78 24.18
C ALA A 78 1.85 30.78 23.25
N PRO A 79 1.96 31.21 21.99
CA PRO A 79 0.81 31.30 21.07
C PRO A 79 0.38 29.94 20.52
N VAL A 80 0.94 28.84 21.04
CA VAL A 80 0.70 27.44 20.65
C VAL A 80 0.94 26.54 21.87
N ASP A 81 0.29 25.38 21.92
CA ASP A 81 0.38 24.41 23.03
C ASP A 81 1.51 23.39 22.85
N ALA A 82 1.93 23.13 21.62
CA ALA A 82 3.06 22.26 21.31
C ALA A 82 3.66 22.53 19.91
N VAL A 83 4.88 22.03 19.71
CA VAL A 83 5.57 22.03 18.42
C VAL A 83 5.59 20.60 17.88
N ALA A 84 4.98 20.38 16.72
CA ALA A 84 5.02 19.13 15.98
C ALA A 84 6.03 19.22 14.84
N PHE A 85 6.79 18.15 14.57
CA PHE A 85 7.73 18.13 13.47
C PHE A 85 7.77 16.79 12.75
N SER A 86 8.09 16.84 11.46
CA SER A 86 8.34 15.67 10.63
C SER A 86 9.62 14.94 11.08
N ARG A 87 9.45 13.85 11.84
CA ARG A 87 10.56 13.04 12.37
C ARG A 87 11.18 12.12 11.31
N GLY A 88 10.38 11.76 10.31
CA GLY A 88 10.75 10.89 9.19
C GLY A 88 9.54 10.20 8.56
N PRO A 89 9.73 9.41 7.48
CA PRO A 89 11.01 9.19 6.78
C PRO A 89 11.39 10.39 5.90
N GLY A 90 12.63 10.45 5.40
CA GLY A 90 13.07 11.57 4.55
C GLY A 90 14.59 11.72 4.40
N LEU A 91 15.00 12.77 3.69
CA LEU A 91 16.41 13.13 3.48
C LEU A 91 17.07 13.49 4.81
N GLY A 92 17.99 12.65 5.27
CA GLY A 92 18.70 12.83 6.55
C GLY A 92 19.26 14.25 6.79
N PRO A 93 19.92 14.90 5.81
CA PRO A 93 20.36 16.29 5.95
C PRO A 93 19.22 17.29 6.24
N CYS A 94 18.09 17.17 5.55
CA CYS A 94 16.93 18.06 5.71
C CYS A 94 16.21 17.81 7.05
N LEU A 95 16.00 16.54 7.40
CA LEU A 95 15.41 16.14 8.68
C LEU A 95 16.19 16.71 9.87
N ARG A 96 17.53 16.72 9.82
CA ARG A 96 18.36 17.30 10.89
C ARG A 96 18.11 18.79 11.10
N ILE A 97 17.85 19.54 10.02
CA ILE A 97 17.54 20.97 10.09
C ILE A 97 16.17 21.15 10.78
N VAL A 98 15.15 20.44 10.30
CA VAL A 98 13.80 20.46 10.87
C VAL A 98 13.80 20.08 12.35
N GLY A 99 14.38 18.93 12.71
CA GLY A 99 14.43 18.47 14.09
C GLY A 99 15.23 19.41 15.00
N THR A 100 16.22 20.15 14.47
CA THR A 100 16.94 21.17 15.24
C THR A 100 16.09 22.41 15.48
N ALA A 101 15.40 22.91 14.45
CA ALA A 101 14.48 24.03 14.58
C ALA A 101 13.35 23.72 15.58
N ALA A 102 12.71 22.55 15.45
CA ALA A 102 11.61 22.12 16.30
C ALA A 102 12.01 22.03 17.79
N ARG A 103 13.16 21.43 18.10
CA ARG A 103 13.69 21.37 19.47
C ARG A 103 13.99 22.76 20.03
N ALA A 104 14.62 23.63 19.25
CA ALA A 104 14.94 24.98 19.69
C ALA A 104 13.68 25.79 20.00
N LEU A 105 12.65 25.66 19.16
CA LEU A 105 11.36 26.35 19.34
C LEU A 105 10.58 25.81 20.54
N SER A 106 10.47 24.49 20.68
CA SER A 106 9.83 23.86 21.84
C SER A 106 10.48 24.32 23.15
N GLN A 107 11.81 24.40 23.20
CA GLN A 107 12.52 24.92 24.38
C GLN A 107 12.34 26.42 24.60
N ALA A 108 12.34 27.23 23.53
CA ALA A 108 12.20 28.68 23.64
C ALA A 108 10.79 29.12 24.04
N LEU A 109 9.77 28.35 23.63
CA LEU A 109 8.36 28.58 23.98
C LEU A 109 7.94 27.84 25.25
N GLU A 110 8.80 26.96 25.80
CA GLU A 110 8.51 26.09 26.95
C GLU A 110 7.28 25.19 26.74
N VAL A 111 7.10 24.69 25.51
CA VAL A 111 5.98 23.81 25.13
C VAL A 111 6.46 22.41 24.73
N PRO A 112 5.63 21.36 24.88
CA PRO A 112 5.98 20.00 24.47
C PRO A 112 6.33 19.86 22.99
N LEU A 113 7.11 18.83 22.68
CA LEU A 113 7.54 18.46 21.34
C LEU A 113 6.83 17.18 20.90
N VAL A 114 6.33 17.13 19.66
CA VAL A 114 5.65 15.97 19.07
C VAL A 114 6.38 15.53 17.80
N GLY A 115 6.81 14.27 17.74
CA GLY A 115 7.54 13.73 16.58
C GLY A 115 6.65 12.92 15.66
N VAL A 116 6.30 13.49 14.52
CA VAL A 116 5.28 12.97 13.61
C VAL A 116 5.91 12.13 12.49
N ASN A 117 5.27 11.01 12.15
CA ASN A 117 5.62 10.26 10.95
C ASN A 117 4.96 10.90 9.72
N HIS A 118 5.78 11.28 8.75
CA HIS A 118 5.37 11.99 7.55
C HIS A 118 4.36 11.20 6.69
N MET A 119 4.53 9.88 6.57
CA MET A 119 3.61 9.06 5.76
C MET A 119 2.25 8.90 6.44
N VAL A 120 2.24 8.80 7.78
CA VAL A 120 1.00 8.76 8.58
C VAL A 120 0.30 10.12 8.57
N ALA A 121 1.05 11.23 8.52
CA ALA A 121 0.48 12.57 8.42
C ALA A 121 -0.35 12.76 7.14
N HIS A 122 0.17 12.32 5.99
CA HIS A 122 -0.57 12.30 4.71
C HIS A 122 -1.86 11.49 4.77
N LEU A 123 -1.87 10.36 5.49
CA LEU A 123 -3.07 9.56 5.71
C LEU A 123 -4.06 10.31 6.60
N GLU A 124 -3.59 10.80 7.76
CA GLU A 124 -4.45 11.37 8.80
C GLU A 124 -5.08 12.69 8.39
N ILE A 125 -4.40 13.53 7.61
CA ILE A 125 -5.02 14.74 7.06
C ILE A 125 -6.13 14.40 6.06
N GLY A 126 -5.95 13.35 5.27
CA GLY A 126 -6.97 12.91 4.33
C GLY A 126 -8.16 12.25 5.01
N ARG A 127 -7.90 11.42 6.04
CA ARG A 127 -8.95 10.90 6.91
C ARG A 127 -9.72 12.02 7.62
N HIS A 128 -9.00 12.97 8.20
CA HIS A 128 -9.57 14.12 8.93
C HIS A 128 -10.51 14.95 8.06
N THR A 129 -10.07 15.28 6.84
CA THR A 129 -10.87 16.10 5.92
C THR A 129 -12.00 15.33 5.22
N ALA A 130 -11.95 14.00 5.23
CA ALA A 130 -13.02 13.14 4.70
C ALA A 130 -14.10 12.80 5.74
N ASP A 131 -13.80 12.95 7.03
CA ASP A 131 -14.59 12.39 8.14
C ASP A 131 -14.77 10.86 8.01
N PHE A 132 -13.72 10.17 7.58
CA PHE A 132 -13.72 8.70 7.44
C PHE A 132 -13.30 8.01 8.73
N ASP A 133 -13.94 6.87 8.99
CA ASP A 133 -13.65 6.07 10.18
C ASP A 133 -12.33 5.31 10.01
N SER A 134 -12.25 4.42 9.02
CA SER A 134 -11.10 3.53 8.82
C SER A 134 -10.78 3.32 7.34
N PRO A 135 -10.27 4.37 6.67
CA PRO A 135 -9.95 4.29 5.26
C PRO A 135 -8.71 3.45 5.00
N VAL A 136 -8.68 2.84 3.82
CA VAL A 136 -7.43 2.49 3.16
C VAL A 136 -6.82 3.79 2.61
N CYS A 137 -5.52 3.98 2.76
CA CYS A 137 -4.82 5.12 2.20
C CYS A 137 -3.84 4.68 1.12
N LEU A 138 -4.00 5.23 -0.08
CA LEU A 138 -2.98 5.22 -1.11
C LEU A 138 -2.14 6.48 -0.96
N ASN A 139 -0.93 6.34 -0.44
CA ASN A 139 0.03 7.44 -0.40
C ASN A 139 0.99 7.34 -1.58
N ALA A 140 0.83 8.20 -2.58
CA ALA A 140 1.64 8.23 -3.79
C ALA A 140 2.46 9.53 -3.86
N SER A 141 3.76 9.44 -3.55
CA SER A 141 4.68 10.58 -3.51
C SER A 141 5.85 10.44 -4.49
N GLY A 142 6.76 11.41 -4.46
CA GLY A 142 8.00 11.35 -5.24
C GLY A 142 8.87 10.15 -4.86
N ALA A 143 9.07 9.96 -3.56
CA ALA A 143 9.99 8.95 -3.03
C ALA A 143 9.32 7.61 -2.74
N ASN A 144 8.03 7.61 -2.39
CA ASN A 144 7.33 6.45 -1.85
C ASN A 144 6.00 6.21 -2.56
N ALA A 145 5.55 4.96 -2.52
CA ALA A 145 4.17 4.62 -2.84
C ALA A 145 3.74 3.47 -1.91
N HIS A 146 2.79 3.72 -1.02
CA HIS A 146 2.34 2.78 -0.01
C HIS A 146 0.82 2.67 0.01
N LEU A 147 0.32 1.47 0.25
CA LEU A 147 -1.06 1.21 0.66
C LEU A 147 -1.07 0.95 2.16
N LEU A 148 -1.74 1.82 2.91
CA LEU A 148 -1.78 1.77 4.37
C LEU A 148 -3.20 1.48 4.85
N ALA A 149 -3.32 0.66 5.89
CA ALA A 149 -4.59 0.45 6.59
C ALA A 149 -4.37 0.29 8.10
N TYR A 150 -5.35 0.74 8.90
CA TYR A 150 -5.28 0.65 10.36
C TYR A 150 -5.61 -0.76 10.85
N ARG A 151 -4.70 -1.36 11.62
CA ARG A 151 -4.89 -2.70 12.23
C ARG A 151 -3.98 -2.93 13.43
N ASN A 152 -4.54 -3.46 14.53
CA ASN A 152 -3.81 -3.79 15.77
C ASN A 152 -3.05 -2.58 16.32
N GLY A 153 -3.72 -1.44 16.45
CA GLY A 153 -3.12 -0.20 16.98
C GLY A 153 -2.03 0.44 16.12
N ARG A 154 -1.90 0.08 14.83
CA ARG A 154 -0.84 0.57 13.93
C ARG A 154 -1.34 0.71 12.49
N TYR A 155 -0.72 1.60 11.71
CA TYR A 155 -0.90 1.63 10.26
C TYR A 155 0.00 0.60 9.57
N ARG A 156 -0.59 -0.42 8.95
CA ARG A 156 0.15 -1.50 8.27
C ARG A 156 0.32 -1.20 6.79
N VAL A 157 1.52 -1.48 6.27
CA VAL A 157 1.79 -1.46 4.83
C VAL A 157 1.20 -2.73 4.21
N LEU A 158 0.12 -2.57 3.45
CA LEU A 158 -0.54 -3.65 2.72
C LEU A 158 0.17 -3.95 1.39
N GLY A 159 0.75 -2.94 0.77
CA GLY A 159 1.49 -3.02 -0.48
C GLY A 159 2.38 -1.80 -0.68
N GLU A 160 3.50 -1.98 -1.36
CA GLU A 160 4.46 -0.91 -1.62
C GLU A 160 5.18 -1.04 -2.96
N THR A 161 5.87 0.04 -3.37
CA THR A 161 6.76 -0.04 -4.53
C THR A 161 8.00 -0.89 -4.19
N MET A 162 8.36 -1.81 -5.09
CA MET A 162 9.53 -2.67 -4.94
C MET A 162 10.84 -1.98 -5.31
N ASP A 163 10.79 -0.80 -5.93
CA ASP A 163 11.98 -0.12 -6.44
C ASP A 163 12.05 1.39 -6.15
N THR A 164 11.13 2.18 -6.67
CA THR A 164 11.21 3.64 -6.63
C THR A 164 9.82 4.25 -6.50
N GLY A 165 9.71 5.41 -5.85
CA GLY A 165 8.45 6.15 -5.81
C GLY A 165 7.97 6.58 -7.19
N VAL A 166 6.65 6.78 -7.32
CA VAL A 166 5.99 7.08 -8.60
C VAL A 166 6.54 8.36 -9.21
N GLY A 167 6.66 9.43 -8.41
CA GLY A 167 7.17 10.72 -8.91
C GLY A 167 8.64 10.63 -9.33
N ASN A 168 9.48 9.89 -8.60
CA ASN A 168 10.87 9.65 -9.01
C ASN A 168 10.98 8.83 -10.30
N ALA A 169 10.07 7.87 -10.52
CA ALA A 169 10.01 7.12 -11.76
C ALA A 169 9.69 8.08 -12.93
N ILE A 170 8.63 8.88 -12.81
CA ILE A 170 8.26 9.89 -13.79
C ILE A 170 9.41 10.87 -14.05
N ASP A 171 10.05 11.39 -12.99
CA ASP A 171 11.18 12.31 -13.10
C ASP A 171 12.42 11.67 -13.76
N LYS A 172 12.58 10.35 -13.71
CA LYS A 172 13.63 9.64 -14.47
C LYS A 172 13.34 9.61 -15.96
N PHE A 173 12.07 9.57 -16.37
CA PHE A 173 11.68 9.65 -17.78
C PHE A 173 11.75 11.09 -18.30
N THR A 174 11.21 12.06 -17.57
CA THR A 174 11.22 13.47 -18.00
C THR A 174 12.63 14.01 -18.19
N ARG A 175 13.58 13.62 -17.33
CA ARG A 175 15.00 13.93 -17.54
C ARG A 175 15.61 13.31 -18.79
N HIS A 176 15.17 12.10 -19.19
CA HIS A 176 15.63 11.44 -20.41
C HIS A 176 15.22 12.22 -21.67
N VAL A 177 14.01 12.79 -21.66
CA VAL A 177 13.50 13.61 -22.76
C VAL A 177 13.90 15.10 -22.65
N GLY A 178 14.77 15.45 -21.68
CA GLY A 178 15.34 16.79 -21.54
C GLY A 178 14.50 17.81 -20.77
N TRP A 179 13.50 17.37 -20.00
CA TRP A 179 12.69 18.26 -19.16
C TRP A 179 13.25 18.42 -17.75
N SER A 180 13.15 19.63 -17.18
CA SER A 180 13.49 19.90 -15.78
C SER A 180 12.43 19.38 -14.79
N HIS A 181 12.79 19.22 -13.52
CA HIS A 181 11.83 19.00 -12.43
C HIS A 181 10.91 20.24 -12.24
N PRO A 182 9.63 20.08 -11.84
CA PRO A 182 8.90 18.83 -11.63
C PRO A 182 8.41 18.18 -12.92
N GLY A 183 8.54 16.85 -13.03
CA GLY A 183 8.15 16.09 -14.21
C GLY A 183 6.67 15.74 -14.28
N GLY A 184 6.01 15.51 -13.14
CA GLY A 184 4.60 15.08 -13.06
C GLY A 184 3.65 15.94 -13.91
N PRO A 185 3.55 17.26 -13.66
CA PRO A 185 2.67 18.14 -14.43
C PRO A 185 2.99 18.20 -15.93
N LYS A 186 4.24 17.96 -16.31
CA LYS A 186 4.67 17.98 -17.72
C LYS A 186 4.24 16.72 -18.45
N VAL A 187 4.35 15.56 -17.79
CA VAL A 187 3.82 14.30 -18.32
C VAL A 187 2.30 14.37 -18.43
N GLU A 188 1.64 15.01 -17.47
CA GLU A 188 0.19 15.24 -17.53
C GLU A 188 -0.24 16.10 -18.70
N ALA A 189 0.36 17.26 -18.87
CA ALA A 189 0.05 18.11 -20.02
C ALA A 189 0.36 17.41 -21.37
N ALA A 190 1.46 16.67 -21.45
CA ALA A 190 1.83 15.96 -22.68
C ALA A 190 0.94 14.73 -22.97
N ALA A 191 0.30 14.15 -21.96
CA ALA A 191 -0.57 12.99 -22.12
C ALA A 191 -1.92 13.34 -22.78
N GLU A 192 -2.36 14.60 -22.74
CA GLU A 192 -3.68 15.03 -23.24
C GLU A 192 -3.93 14.66 -24.72
N ASP A 193 -2.88 14.73 -25.55
CA ASP A 193 -2.94 14.49 -27.00
C ASP A 193 -2.37 13.13 -27.42
N GLY A 194 -2.03 12.25 -26.47
CA GLY A 194 -1.35 10.98 -26.73
C GLY A 194 -2.28 9.82 -27.08
N GLU A 195 -1.76 8.87 -27.86
CA GLU A 195 -2.39 7.57 -28.11
C GLU A 195 -1.77 6.46 -27.26
N TYR A 196 -2.55 5.39 -26.98
CA TYR A 196 -2.05 4.26 -26.19
C TYR A 196 -1.01 3.44 -26.95
N VAL A 197 0.15 3.25 -26.33
CA VAL A 197 1.20 2.32 -26.71
C VAL A 197 1.46 1.31 -25.60
N ASP A 198 1.67 0.05 -25.98
CA ASP A 198 1.86 -1.02 -25.02
C ASP A 198 3.12 -0.80 -24.17
N LEU A 199 2.97 -0.71 -22.85
CA LEU A 199 4.07 -0.69 -21.89
C LEU A 199 3.95 -1.85 -20.89
N PRO A 200 5.06 -2.25 -20.23
CA PRO A 200 5.02 -3.27 -19.18
C PRO A 200 4.13 -2.86 -18.00
N TYR A 201 3.34 -3.80 -17.50
CA TYR A 201 2.48 -3.62 -16.32
C TYR A 201 2.88 -4.65 -15.26
N VAL A 202 3.50 -4.18 -14.17
CA VAL A 202 4.15 -5.06 -13.17
C VAL A 202 3.53 -4.86 -11.80
N VAL A 203 2.55 -5.71 -11.49
CA VAL A 203 1.97 -5.86 -10.15
C VAL A 203 2.22 -7.29 -9.68
N LYS A 204 2.76 -7.44 -8.48
CA LYS A 204 3.06 -8.72 -7.83
C LYS A 204 2.36 -8.74 -6.46
N GLY A 205 1.26 -9.49 -6.36
CA GLY A 205 0.43 -9.49 -5.15
C GLY A 205 -0.11 -8.08 -4.84
N MET A 206 0.37 -7.45 -3.78
CA MET A 206 0.02 -6.07 -3.41
C MET A 206 1.11 -5.04 -3.77
N ASP A 207 2.24 -5.50 -4.29
CA ASP A 207 3.41 -4.68 -4.59
C ASP A 207 3.52 -4.41 -6.09
N PHE A 208 4.26 -3.38 -6.45
CA PHE A 208 4.38 -2.92 -7.84
C PHE A 208 5.77 -2.36 -8.12
N SER A 209 6.17 -2.31 -9.39
CA SER A 209 7.51 -1.85 -9.79
C SER A 209 7.44 -0.93 -11.01
N PHE A 210 8.19 0.17 -10.96
CA PHE A 210 8.22 1.15 -12.05
C PHE A 210 9.49 1.08 -12.90
N SER A 211 10.54 0.38 -12.48
CA SER A 211 11.81 0.36 -13.23
C SER A 211 11.66 -0.24 -14.63
N GLY A 212 10.91 -1.33 -14.77
CA GLY A 212 10.69 -1.98 -16.06
C GLY A 212 9.93 -1.08 -17.05
N ILE A 213 8.86 -0.44 -16.58
CA ILE A 213 8.07 0.49 -17.41
C ILE A 213 8.88 1.74 -17.78
N MET A 214 9.70 2.27 -16.87
CA MET A 214 10.55 3.42 -17.17
C MET A 214 11.62 3.11 -18.22
N SER A 215 12.27 1.95 -18.14
CA SER A 215 13.21 1.51 -19.17
C SER A 215 12.54 1.33 -20.53
N ALA A 216 11.34 0.72 -20.55
CA ALA A 216 10.57 0.55 -21.78
C ALA A 216 10.15 1.90 -22.38
N ALA A 217 9.70 2.86 -21.57
CA ALA A 217 9.31 4.19 -22.03
C ALA A 217 10.49 4.96 -22.65
N LYS A 218 11.68 4.89 -22.04
CA LYS A 218 12.90 5.47 -22.61
C LYS A 218 13.27 4.84 -23.95
N GLN A 219 13.19 3.51 -24.03
CA GLN A 219 13.45 2.80 -25.27
C GLN A 219 12.46 3.21 -26.37
N ARG A 220 11.17 3.36 -26.05
CA ARG A 220 10.16 3.83 -27.03
C ARG A 220 10.45 5.23 -27.53
N TYR A 221 10.91 6.11 -26.66
CA TYR A 221 11.33 7.46 -27.05
C TYR A 221 12.56 7.39 -27.98
N ASP A 222 13.53 6.54 -27.66
CA ASP A 222 14.72 6.32 -28.51
C ASP A 222 14.37 5.65 -29.85
N ASP A 223 13.24 4.94 -29.93
CA ASP A 223 12.65 4.34 -31.14
C ASP A 223 11.72 5.33 -31.90
N ASP A 224 11.80 6.63 -31.61
CA ASP A 224 11.04 7.72 -32.26
C ASP A 224 9.50 7.64 -32.08
N VAL A 225 9.01 6.98 -31.02
CA VAL A 225 7.58 7.07 -30.65
C VAL A 225 7.28 8.47 -30.09
N PRO A 226 6.17 9.12 -30.49
CA PRO A 226 5.78 10.43 -29.98
C PRO A 226 5.79 10.47 -28.45
N VAL A 227 6.32 11.55 -27.87
CA VAL A 227 6.45 11.67 -26.41
C VAL A 227 5.09 11.74 -25.73
N GLU A 228 4.10 12.29 -26.43
CA GLU A 228 2.70 12.38 -26.02
C GLU A 228 2.10 10.99 -25.81
N ASP A 229 2.28 10.08 -26.77
CA ASP A 229 1.84 8.68 -26.69
C ASP A 229 2.49 7.95 -25.51
N ILE A 230 3.79 8.19 -25.29
CA ILE A 230 4.53 7.60 -24.17
C ILE A 230 4.03 8.16 -22.85
N CYS A 231 3.79 9.47 -22.74
CA CYS A 231 3.25 10.12 -21.54
C CYS A 231 1.85 9.60 -21.21
N PHE A 232 0.96 9.53 -22.20
CA PHE A 232 -0.38 8.95 -22.05
C PHE A 232 -0.31 7.51 -21.55
N SER A 233 0.54 6.69 -22.18
CA SER A 233 0.70 5.29 -21.81
C SER A 233 1.34 5.12 -20.44
N LEU A 234 2.31 5.96 -20.07
CA LEU A 234 2.90 5.97 -18.74
C LEU A 234 1.84 6.23 -17.68
N GLN A 235 0.98 7.24 -17.86
CA GLN A 235 -0.12 7.52 -16.94
C GLN A 235 -1.08 6.35 -16.83
N GLU A 236 -1.60 5.85 -17.96
CA GLU A 236 -2.58 4.77 -17.96
C GLU A 236 -2.06 3.50 -17.27
N ASN A 237 -0.79 3.16 -17.50
CA ASN A 237 -0.20 1.96 -16.90
C ASN A 237 0.14 2.19 -15.42
N ILE A 238 0.79 3.30 -15.04
CA ILE A 238 1.18 3.58 -13.65
C ILE A 238 -0.03 3.77 -12.75
N PHE A 239 -0.97 4.62 -13.14
CA PHE A 239 -2.17 4.89 -12.35
C PHE A 239 -3.10 3.68 -12.37
N GLY A 240 -3.13 2.93 -13.46
CA GLY A 240 -3.78 1.63 -13.52
C GLY A 240 -3.20 0.64 -12.51
N MET A 241 -1.87 0.61 -12.30
CA MET A 241 -1.20 -0.22 -11.27
C MET A 241 -1.60 0.22 -9.86
N LEU A 242 -1.52 1.52 -9.56
CA LEU A 242 -1.89 2.07 -8.25
C LEU A 242 -3.37 1.83 -7.92
N THR A 243 -4.25 2.00 -8.90
CA THR A 243 -5.70 1.80 -8.75
C THR A 243 -6.02 0.32 -8.54
N GLU A 244 -5.35 -0.59 -9.24
CA GLU A 244 -5.48 -2.04 -9.03
C GLU A 244 -5.10 -2.45 -7.61
N VAL A 245 -3.96 -2.00 -7.09
CA VAL A 245 -3.54 -2.39 -5.74
C VAL A 245 -4.39 -1.71 -4.66
N ALA A 246 -4.92 -0.52 -4.91
CA ALA A 246 -5.91 0.12 -4.04
C ALA A 246 -7.22 -0.69 -3.99
N GLU A 247 -7.74 -1.15 -5.13
CA GLU A 247 -8.91 -2.03 -5.19
C GLU A 247 -8.68 -3.35 -4.44
N ARG A 248 -7.49 -3.95 -4.59
CA ARG A 248 -7.13 -5.17 -3.83
C ARG A 248 -7.06 -4.89 -2.33
N ALA A 249 -6.51 -3.74 -1.91
CA ALA A 249 -6.43 -3.35 -0.51
C ALA A 249 -7.83 -3.16 0.12
N LEU A 250 -8.74 -2.48 -0.58
CA LEU A 250 -10.14 -2.34 -0.15
C LEU A 250 -10.82 -3.70 -0.01
N SER A 251 -10.63 -4.58 -1.00
CA SER A 251 -11.20 -5.94 -0.96
C SER A 251 -10.63 -6.79 0.17
N LEU A 252 -9.32 -6.68 0.45
CA LEU A 252 -8.64 -7.41 1.52
C LEU A 252 -9.08 -6.95 2.91
N THR A 253 -9.23 -5.64 3.09
CA THR A 253 -9.63 -5.04 4.37
C THR A 253 -11.14 -5.07 4.59
N GLY A 254 -11.93 -5.18 3.52
CA GLY A 254 -13.37 -4.97 3.57
C GLY A 254 -13.75 -3.52 3.87
N SER A 255 -12.83 -2.56 3.70
CA SER A 255 -13.11 -1.14 3.81
C SER A 255 -13.78 -0.63 2.53
N ASP A 256 -14.75 0.25 2.71
CA ASP A 256 -15.45 0.97 1.63
C ASP A 256 -14.99 2.44 1.57
N GLU A 257 -13.87 2.79 2.19
CA GLU A 257 -13.34 4.16 2.25
C GLU A 257 -11.90 4.20 1.72
N LEU A 258 -11.63 5.05 0.73
CA LEU A 258 -10.29 5.27 0.17
C LEU A 258 -9.87 6.73 0.27
N VAL A 259 -8.70 6.96 0.86
CA VAL A 259 -8.04 8.27 0.90
C VAL A 259 -6.80 8.27 0.01
N LEU A 260 -6.60 9.36 -0.74
CA LEU A 260 -5.39 9.63 -1.51
C LEU A 260 -4.50 10.63 -0.78
N GLY A 261 -3.23 10.28 -0.58
CA GLY A 261 -2.18 11.16 -0.06
C GLY A 261 -0.98 11.25 -0.99
N GLY A 262 -0.11 12.23 -0.73
CA GLY A 262 1.13 12.42 -1.48
C GLY A 262 1.00 13.21 -2.78
N GLY A 263 2.12 13.81 -3.19
CA GLY A 263 2.13 14.84 -4.23
C GLY A 263 1.67 14.37 -5.62
N VAL A 264 1.81 13.07 -5.94
CA VAL A 264 1.33 12.49 -7.21
C VAL A 264 -0.20 12.47 -7.23
N GLY A 265 -0.85 12.49 -6.07
CA GLY A 265 -2.31 12.56 -5.96
C GLY A 265 -2.94 13.84 -6.50
N GLN A 266 -2.14 14.85 -6.88
CA GLN A 266 -2.64 16.03 -7.60
C GLN A 266 -2.98 15.75 -9.07
N ASN A 267 -2.47 14.66 -9.64
CA ASN A 267 -2.73 14.31 -11.02
C ASN A 267 -4.22 13.98 -11.21
N GLU A 268 -4.87 14.66 -12.15
CA GLU A 268 -6.30 14.56 -12.41
C GLU A 268 -6.66 13.15 -12.88
N ARG A 269 -5.84 12.58 -13.77
CA ARG A 269 -6.09 11.24 -14.32
C ARG A 269 -6.04 10.15 -13.25
N LEU A 270 -5.10 10.23 -12.30
CA LEU A 270 -5.05 9.30 -11.16
C LEU A 270 -6.32 9.41 -10.30
N ARG A 271 -6.76 10.65 -9.99
CA ARG A 271 -7.96 10.88 -9.19
C ARG A 271 -9.22 10.34 -9.87
N GLU A 272 -9.33 10.53 -11.20
CA GLU A 272 -10.42 9.96 -12.00
C GLU A 272 -10.46 8.44 -11.92
N MET A 273 -9.32 7.76 -12.13
CA MET A 273 -9.24 6.30 -12.08
C MET A 273 -9.65 5.75 -10.70
N LEU A 274 -9.18 6.38 -9.62
CA LEU A 274 -9.51 5.97 -8.26
C LEU A 274 -10.98 6.21 -7.92
N ALA A 275 -11.54 7.35 -8.34
CA ALA A 275 -12.95 7.66 -8.16
C ALA A 275 -13.85 6.68 -8.91
N GLU A 276 -13.53 6.37 -10.16
CA GLU A 276 -14.26 5.40 -10.97
C GLU A 276 -14.19 3.99 -10.38
N MET A 277 -13.01 3.57 -9.93
CA MET A 277 -12.79 2.29 -9.25
C MET A 277 -13.60 2.19 -7.94
N CYS A 278 -13.67 3.27 -7.15
CA CYS A 278 -14.48 3.29 -5.93
C CYS A 278 -15.98 3.24 -6.24
N ALA A 279 -16.43 4.02 -7.22
CA ALA A 279 -17.82 4.02 -7.67
C ALA A 279 -18.29 2.64 -8.17
N GLN A 280 -17.45 1.91 -8.92
CA GLN A 280 -17.78 0.55 -9.39
C GLN A 280 -18.03 -0.46 -8.26
N ARG A 281 -17.35 -0.29 -7.12
CA ARG A 281 -17.47 -1.17 -5.95
C ARG A 281 -18.53 -0.71 -4.96
N GLY A 282 -18.90 0.56 -4.99
CA GLY A 282 -19.72 1.19 -3.95
C GLY A 282 -18.90 1.68 -2.75
N ALA A 283 -17.61 2.01 -2.96
CA ALA A 283 -16.75 2.65 -1.99
C ALA A 283 -16.73 4.17 -2.17
N GLU A 284 -16.40 4.90 -1.11
CA GLU A 284 -16.18 6.34 -1.08
C GLU A 284 -14.71 6.68 -1.33
N PHE A 285 -14.47 7.76 -2.06
CA PHE A 285 -13.13 8.22 -2.41
C PHE A 285 -12.95 9.67 -1.99
N HIS A 286 -11.85 9.96 -1.29
CA HIS A 286 -11.47 11.31 -0.93
C HIS A 286 -10.03 11.62 -1.31
N ALA A 287 -9.84 12.75 -1.97
CA ALA A 287 -8.54 13.36 -2.19
C ALA A 287 -8.58 14.76 -1.56
N PRO A 288 -7.71 15.06 -0.58
CA PRO A 288 -7.67 16.37 0.06
C PRO A 288 -7.41 17.50 -0.92
N GLU A 289 -7.60 18.73 -0.45
CA GLU A 289 -7.24 19.92 -1.21
C GLU A 289 -5.76 19.86 -1.67
N PRO A 290 -5.42 20.43 -2.84
CA PRO A 290 -4.04 20.41 -3.36
C PRO A 290 -2.96 20.89 -2.38
N ARG A 291 -3.30 21.81 -1.47
CA ARG A 291 -2.40 22.30 -0.42
C ARG A 291 -2.00 21.22 0.60
N PHE A 292 -2.83 20.19 0.78
CA PHE A 292 -2.57 19.07 1.70
C PHE A 292 -1.96 17.84 1.00
N LEU A 293 -2.05 17.76 -0.33
CA LEU A 293 -1.46 16.65 -1.10
C LEU A 293 0.06 16.78 -1.26
N ARG A 294 0.59 18.01 -1.27
CA ARG A 294 2.05 18.25 -1.26
C ARG A 294 2.62 18.07 0.14
N ASP A 295 3.95 17.97 0.24
CA ASP A 295 4.61 18.04 1.54
C ASP A 295 4.33 19.41 2.16
N ASN A 296 3.62 19.42 3.28
CA ASN A 296 3.16 20.61 3.96
C ASN A 296 3.18 20.38 5.49
N ALA A 297 3.35 21.45 6.25
CA ALA A 297 3.31 21.37 7.71
C ALA A 297 1.90 21.27 8.29
N GLY A 298 0.85 21.53 7.51
CA GLY A 298 -0.54 21.42 7.95
C GLY A 298 -0.88 20.00 8.38
N MET A 299 -0.51 18.99 7.58
CA MET A 299 -0.68 17.58 7.96
C MET A 299 0.12 17.19 9.20
N ILE A 300 1.29 17.81 9.42
CA ILE A 300 2.13 17.59 10.61
C ILE A 300 1.47 18.21 11.83
N ALA A 301 0.89 19.41 11.71
CA ALA A 301 0.19 20.10 12.79
C ALA A 301 -1.10 19.37 13.20
N VAL A 302 -1.91 18.94 12.23
CA VAL A 302 -3.17 18.21 12.48
C VAL A 302 -2.91 16.86 13.16
N LEU A 303 -1.97 16.06 12.64
CA LEU A 303 -1.59 14.81 13.31
C LEU A 303 -0.92 15.08 14.67
N GLY A 304 -0.10 16.13 14.74
CA GLY A 304 0.52 16.60 15.97
C GLY A 304 -0.50 16.90 17.07
N ALA A 305 -1.63 17.52 16.73
CA ALA A 305 -2.71 17.81 17.68
C ALA A 305 -3.36 16.53 18.21
N LYS A 306 -3.66 15.56 17.33
CA LYS A 306 -4.21 14.26 17.73
C LYS A 306 -3.26 13.50 18.66
N MET A 307 -1.97 13.49 18.33
CA MET A 307 -0.92 12.88 19.16
C MET A 307 -0.78 13.59 20.51
N TYR A 308 -0.77 14.93 20.50
CA TYR A 308 -0.68 15.75 21.71
C TYR A 308 -1.85 15.52 22.66
N ASP A 309 -3.09 15.52 22.16
CA ASP A 309 -4.29 15.24 22.96
C ASP A 309 -4.26 13.84 23.59
N ALA A 310 -3.68 12.87 22.88
CA ALA A 310 -3.42 11.52 23.38
C ALA A 310 -2.23 11.42 24.36
N GLY A 311 -1.52 12.53 24.63
CA GLY A 311 -0.33 12.58 25.49
C GLY A 311 0.96 12.03 24.85
N ASP A 312 0.96 11.80 23.53
CA ASP A 312 2.10 11.29 22.77
C ASP A 312 3.07 12.42 22.43
N THR A 313 3.91 12.74 23.42
CA THR A 313 4.94 13.77 23.35
C THR A 313 6.34 13.15 23.53
N LEU A 314 7.38 13.85 23.07
CA LEU A 314 8.76 13.39 23.11
C LEU A 314 9.61 14.25 24.03
N ALA A 315 10.46 13.60 24.82
CA ALA A 315 11.61 14.27 25.41
C ALA A 315 12.60 14.68 24.32
N ILE A 316 13.34 15.78 24.54
CA ILE A 316 14.30 16.33 23.57
C ILE A 316 15.40 15.30 23.23
N GLU A 317 15.81 14.50 24.21
CA GLU A 317 16.83 13.46 24.06
C GLU A 317 16.35 12.28 23.18
N GLU A 318 15.05 12.05 23.12
CA GLU A 318 14.41 10.97 22.37
C GLU A 318 13.96 11.41 20.97
N SER A 319 13.99 12.72 20.68
CA SER A 319 13.50 13.33 19.44
C SER A 319 14.43 13.14 18.22
N ARG A 320 15.28 12.11 18.24
CA ARG A 320 16.18 11.79 17.13
C ARG A 320 15.38 11.53 15.86
N VAL A 321 15.78 12.18 14.77
CA VAL A 321 15.22 11.96 13.43
C VAL A 321 15.58 10.59 12.90
N ASP A 322 14.68 10.01 12.13
CA ASP A 322 14.84 8.69 11.52
C ASP A 322 14.51 8.76 10.03
N PRO A 323 15.53 8.79 9.14
CA PRO A 323 15.33 8.78 7.70
C PRO A 323 14.51 7.59 7.18
N ASN A 324 14.49 6.48 7.93
CA ASN A 324 13.85 5.23 7.55
C ASN A 324 12.60 4.94 8.39
N TYR A 325 12.00 5.98 9.00
CA TYR A 325 10.88 5.82 9.91
C TYR A 325 9.64 5.26 9.21
N ARG A 326 9.43 3.95 9.29
CA ARG A 326 8.31 3.29 8.59
C ARG A 326 6.98 3.60 9.29
N PRO A 327 5.87 3.74 8.54
CA PRO A 327 4.55 4.00 9.12
C PRO A 327 4.08 2.86 10.04
N ASP A 328 4.51 1.61 9.80
CA ASP A 328 4.19 0.43 10.62
C ASP A 328 4.92 0.40 11.99
N GLN A 329 5.96 1.21 12.16
CA GLN A 329 6.67 1.36 13.43
C GLN A 329 5.94 2.28 14.40
N VAL A 330 5.02 3.13 13.91
CA VAL A 330 4.30 4.14 14.69
C VAL A 330 3.16 3.49 15.48
N PRO A 331 3.20 3.48 16.82
CA PRO A 331 2.03 3.17 17.62
C PRO A 331 0.99 4.28 17.42
N VAL A 332 -0.24 3.91 17.09
CA VAL A 332 -1.34 4.86 16.92
C VAL A 332 -2.04 5.01 18.27
N THR A 333 -1.62 6.02 19.01
CA THR A 333 -2.07 6.32 20.38
C THR A 333 -3.39 7.10 20.40
N TRP A 334 -3.70 7.82 19.32
CA TRP A 334 -4.86 8.71 19.19
C TRP A 334 -6.14 8.05 18.68
N ARG A 335 -6.17 6.71 18.54
CA ARG A 335 -7.35 5.93 18.08
C ARG A 335 -7.72 4.79 19.02
N SER A 336 -7.32 4.86 20.29
CA SER A 336 -7.38 3.75 21.27
C SER A 336 -8.79 3.19 21.54
N ASP A 337 -9.84 3.95 21.25
CA ASP A 337 -11.24 3.56 21.48
C ASP A 337 -12.02 3.22 20.19
N GLU A 338 -11.37 3.25 19.02
CA GLU A 338 -12.04 3.05 17.74
C GLU A 338 -12.08 1.57 17.30
N PRO A 339 -13.17 1.12 16.65
CA PRO A 339 -13.24 -0.23 16.10
C PRO A 339 -12.18 -0.44 15.01
N GLU A 340 -11.41 -1.51 15.13
CA GLU A 340 -10.46 -1.92 14.09
C GLU A 340 -11.20 -2.38 12.82
N LEU A 341 -10.54 -2.26 11.66
CA LEU A 341 -11.03 -2.91 10.43
C LEU A 341 -11.12 -4.42 10.68
N ALA A 342 -12.35 -4.94 10.71
CA ALA A 342 -12.60 -6.36 10.77
C ALA A 342 -11.98 -7.03 9.53
N ALA A 343 -11.29 -8.17 9.71
CA ALA A 343 -10.85 -8.99 8.57
C ALA A 343 -12.08 -9.26 7.68
N GLY A 344 -12.05 -8.76 6.43
CA GLY A 344 -13.23 -8.39 5.64
C GLY A 344 -14.44 -9.30 5.81
N ARG A 345 -15.64 -8.71 5.94
CA ARG A 345 -16.91 -9.45 6.02
C ARG A 345 -16.98 -10.47 4.88
N GLY A 346 -16.94 -11.76 5.22
CA GLY A 346 -17.10 -12.82 4.24
C GLY A 346 -18.58 -12.98 3.91
N ALA A 347 -18.86 -13.27 2.64
CA ALA A 347 -20.12 -13.84 2.18
C ALA A 347 -20.58 -14.94 3.15
N ASP A 348 -21.82 -14.85 3.62
CA ASP A 348 -22.46 -15.92 4.36
C ASP A 348 -22.39 -17.22 3.53
N GLY A 349 -22.18 -18.36 4.19
CA GLY A 349 -21.94 -19.69 3.58
C GLY A 349 -23.10 -20.30 2.77
N GLY A 350 -23.89 -19.48 2.07
CA GLY A 350 -24.95 -19.86 1.15
C GLY A 350 -24.94 -19.09 -0.18
N GLU A 351 -23.96 -18.22 -0.45
CA GLU A 351 -23.90 -17.46 -1.70
C GLU A 351 -23.43 -18.33 -2.89
N THR A 352 -24.24 -18.37 -3.95
CA THR A 352 -23.92 -19.07 -5.21
C THR A 352 -22.97 -18.28 -6.11
N GLN A 353 -22.61 -17.05 -5.73
CA GLN A 353 -21.76 -16.16 -6.49
C GLN A 353 -20.90 -15.35 -5.52
N VAL A 354 -19.58 -15.40 -5.70
CA VAL A 354 -18.60 -14.67 -4.88
C VAL A 354 -17.94 -13.62 -5.76
N ARG A 355 -17.94 -12.36 -5.31
CA ARG A 355 -17.28 -11.25 -6.00
C ARG A 355 -15.95 -10.94 -5.31
N GLY A 356 -14.85 -11.09 -6.04
CA GLY A 356 -13.53 -10.61 -5.65
C GLY A 356 -13.16 -9.29 -6.31
N ALA A 357 -11.95 -8.80 -6.05
CA ALA A 357 -11.40 -7.58 -6.63
C ALA A 357 -11.43 -7.62 -8.17
N GLU A 358 -11.00 -8.72 -8.80
CA GLU A 358 -10.84 -8.80 -10.26
C GLU A 358 -11.78 -9.75 -10.97
N ALA A 359 -12.48 -10.60 -10.21
CA ALA A 359 -13.25 -11.69 -10.79
C ALA A 359 -14.54 -11.95 -10.03
N LEU A 360 -15.54 -12.34 -10.80
CA LEU A 360 -16.78 -12.91 -10.32
C LEU A 360 -16.68 -14.43 -10.43
N VAL A 361 -17.02 -15.13 -9.34
CA VAL A 361 -16.93 -16.58 -9.22
C VAL A 361 -18.32 -17.14 -9.00
N ASP A 362 -18.86 -17.84 -9.99
CA ASP A 362 -20.12 -18.56 -9.90
C ASP A 362 -19.87 -20.00 -9.40
N LEU A 363 -20.52 -20.38 -8.31
CA LEU A 363 -20.41 -21.70 -7.69
C LEU A 363 -21.64 -22.53 -8.06
N GLU A 364 -21.42 -23.68 -8.71
CA GLU A 364 -22.47 -24.66 -9.02
C GLU A 364 -22.16 -26.03 -8.36
N PRO A 365 -22.28 -26.16 -7.02
CA PRO A 365 -21.92 -27.39 -6.31
C PRO A 365 -22.67 -28.63 -6.83
N ALA A 366 -23.94 -28.49 -7.19
CA ALA A 366 -24.77 -29.57 -7.74
C ALA A 366 -24.25 -30.13 -9.08
N ARG A 367 -23.44 -29.36 -9.80
CA ARG A 367 -22.79 -29.77 -11.05
C ARG A 367 -21.29 -30.08 -10.86
N GLY A 368 -20.76 -29.93 -9.64
CA GLY A 368 -19.34 -30.06 -9.37
C GLY A 368 -18.49 -29.02 -10.11
N ARG A 369 -19.03 -27.82 -10.38
CA ARG A 369 -18.41 -26.82 -11.25
C ARG A 369 -18.29 -25.44 -10.60
N VAL A 370 -17.21 -24.75 -10.92
CA VAL A 370 -16.95 -23.33 -10.61
C VAL A 370 -16.65 -22.62 -11.91
N THR A 371 -17.30 -21.48 -12.15
CA THR A 371 -16.98 -20.61 -13.28
C THR A 371 -16.42 -19.30 -12.76
N LYS A 372 -15.17 -18.98 -13.09
CA LYS A 372 -14.53 -17.71 -12.73
C LYS A 372 -14.44 -16.85 -13.98
N ARG A 373 -14.93 -15.61 -13.91
CA ARG A 373 -14.85 -14.63 -15.00
C ARG A 373 -14.23 -13.34 -14.50
N ARG A 374 -13.18 -12.87 -15.18
CA ARG A 374 -12.58 -11.56 -14.90
C ARG A 374 -13.42 -10.47 -15.55
N GLU A 375 -13.99 -9.60 -14.73
CA GLU A 375 -14.81 -8.48 -15.17
C GLU A 375 -13.93 -7.38 -15.79
N SER A 376 -14.51 -6.60 -16.71
CA SER A 376 -13.81 -5.46 -17.27
C SER A 376 -13.69 -4.34 -16.23
N LYS A 377 -12.54 -3.68 -16.19
CA LYS A 377 -12.29 -2.53 -15.30
C LYS A 377 -12.30 -1.25 -16.12
N THR A 378 -13.39 -0.48 -16.00
CA THR A 378 -13.56 0.72 -16.85
C THR A 378 -12.61 1.86 -16.49
N TYR A 379 -12.02 1.85 -15.29
CA TYR A 379 -10.98 2.78 -14.90
C TYR A 379 -9.65 2.59 -15.64
N ARG A 380 -9.45 1.48 -16.38
CA ARG A 380 -8.25 1.25 -17.20
C ARG A 380 -8.54 1.54 -18.67
N HIS A 381 -7.50 1.95 -19.41
CA HIS A 381 -7.57 1.95 -20.86
C HIS A 381 -8.07 0.60 -21.42
N PRO A 382 -9.01 0.57 -22.39
CA PRO A 382 -9.64 -0.67 -22.85
C PRO A 382 -8.66 -1.72 -23.40
N GLN A 383 -7.61 -1.28 -24.11
CA GLN A 383 -6.58 -2.20 -24.63
C GLN A 383 -5.76 -2.82 -23.50
N LEU A 384 -5.44 -2.03 -22.46
CA LEU A 384 -4.74 -2.50 -21.28
C LEU A 384 -5.59 -3.52 -20.51
N ASP A 385 -6.86 -3.22 -20.27
CA ASP A 385 -7.79 -4.10 -19.54
C ASP A 385 -7.97 -5.44 -20.25
N ASP A 386 -8.24 -5.44 -21.56
CA ASP A 386 -8.42 -6.65 -22.36
C ASP A 386 -7.15 -7.52 -22.37
N ARG A 387 -5.97 -6.90 -22.52
CA ARG A 387 -4.68 -7.58 -22.44
C ARG A 387 -4.47 -8.23 -21.07
N LEU A 388 -4.63 -7.48 -19.98
CA LEU A 388 -4.44 -7.99 -18.62
C LEU A 388 -5.40 -9.13 -18.29
N ARG A 389 -6.67 -9.02 -18.66
CA ARG A 389 -7.68 -10.06 -18.42
C ARG A 389 -7.33 -11.36 -19.16
N ARG A 390 -6.89 -11.27 -20.41
CA ARG A 390 -6.45 -12.44 -21.21
C ARG A 390 -5.20 -13.10 -20.64
N GLU A 391 -4.19 -12.29 -20.35
CA GLU A 391 -2.89 -12.77 -19.86
C GLU A 391 -3.03 -13.43 -18.48
N ARG A 392 -3.75 -12.80 -17.55
CA ARG A 392 -3.96 -13.33 -16.20
C ARG A 392 -4.84 -14.58 -16.19
N THR A 393 -5.89 -14.62 -17.02
CA THR A 393 -6.69 -15.85 -17.20
C THR A 393 -5.81 -17.02 -17.67
N THR A 394 -4.93 -16.75 -18.63
CA THR A 394 -4.00 -17.76 -19.15
C THR A 394 -2.96 -18.17 -18.11
N LEU A 395 -2.41 -17.22 -17.37
CA LEU A 395 -1.40 -17.47 -16.33
C LEU A 395 -2.00 -18.28 -15.18
N GLU A 396 -3.15 -17.90 -14.66
CA GLU A 396 -3.84 -18.62 -13.58
C GLU A 396 -4.13 -20.08 -13.98
N ALA A 397 -4.62 -20.31 -15.20
CA ALA A 397 -4.84 -21.65 -15.72
C ALA A 397 -3.53 -22.47 -15.79
N ARG A 398 -2.44 -21.84 -16.26
CA ARG A 398 -1.12 -22.50 -16.34
C ARG A 398 -0.58 -22.85 -14.97
N LEU A 399 -0.59 -21.92 -14.02
CA LEU A 399 -0.07 -22.13 -12.66
C LEU A 399 -0.89 -23.17 -11.90
N THR A 400 -2.23 -23.14 -12.00
CA THR A 400 -3.12 -24.15 -11.39
C THR A 400 -2.81 -25.55 -11.92
N SER A 401 -2.58 -25.69 -13.23
CA SER A 401 -2.22 -26.96 -13.88
C SER A 401 -0.81 -27.42 -13.51
N LEU A 402 0.15 -26.49 -13.45
CA LEU A 402 1.53 -26.76 -13.06
C LEU A 402 1.62 -27.21 -11.60
N ALA A 403 0.97 -26.51 -10.67
CA ALA A 403 0.86 -26.90 -9.27
C ALA A 403 0.38 -28.36 -9.12
N ARG A 404 -0.63 -28.75 -9.90
CA ARG A 404 -1.12 -30.13 -9.92
C ARG A 404 -0.07 -31.14 -10.37
N ARG A 405 0.73 -30.80 -11.40
CA ARG A 405 1.82 -31.66 -11.89
C ARG A 405 2.92 -31.84 -10.84
N GLU A 406 3.16 -30.82 -10.03
CA GLU A 406 4.10 -30.84 -8.90
C GLU A 406 3.51 -31.51 -7.64
N GLY A 407 2.32 -32.12 -7.76
CA GLY A 407 1.69 -32.87 -6.67
C GLY A 407 1.01 -31.99 -5.62
N VAL A 408 0.72 -30.73 -5.92
CA VAL A 408 -0.15 -29.87 -5.10
C VAL A 408 -1.60 -30.12 -5.49
N PRO A 409 -2.50 -30.49 -4.55
CA PRO A 409 -3.92 -30.60 -4.85
C PRO A 409 -4.50 -29.23 -5.25
N THR A 410 -5.06 -29.17 -6.47
CA THR A 410 -5.77 -28.01 -7.03
C THR A 410 -7.06 -28.47 -7.71
N PRO A 411 -8.01 -27.58 -8.03
CA PRO A 411 -9.16 -27.92 -8.88
C PRO A 411 -8.74 -28.42 -10.26
N VAL A 412 -9.46 -29.37 -10.84
CA VAL A 412 -9.28 -29.70 -12.27
C VAL A 412 -9.80 -28.54 -13.12
N LEU A 413 -8.96 -28.05 -14.04
CA LEU A 413 -9.38 -27.14 -15.10
C LEU A 413 -10.07 -27.94 -16.21
N SER A 414 -11.33 -27.58 -16.49
CA SER A 414 -12.16 -28.22 -17.50
C SER A 414 -12.27 -27.42 -18.79
N ASP A 415 -12.27 -26.09 -18.70
CA ASP A 415 -12.27 -25.17 -19.84
C ASP A 415 -11.51 -23.87 -19.51
N VAL A 416 -10.91 -23.26 -20.53
CA VAL A 416 -10.18 -21.98 -20.44
C VAL A 416 -10.49 -21.18 -21.68
N ASP A 417 -11.17 -20.04 -21.51
CA ASP A 417 -11.47 -19.10 -22.59
C ASP A 417 -10.81 -17.75 -22.28
N PRO A 418 -9.61 -17.47 -22.80
CA PRO A 418 -8.94 -16.20 -22.58
C PRO A 418 -9.70 -15.02 -23.19
N ARG A 419 -10.45 -15.21 -24.29
CA ARG A 419 -11.16 -14.10 -24.97
C ARG A 419 -12.30 -13.59 -24.11
N GLU A 420 -13.00 -14.51 -23.47
CA GLU A 420 -14.08 -14.21 -22.52
C GLU A 420 -13.57 -13.99 -21.08
N ALA A 421 -12.25 -14.10 -20.88
CA ALA A 421 -11.56 -14.08 -19.60
C ALA A 421 -12.21 -15.03 -18.56
N ARG A 422 -12.51 -16.26 -19.00
CA ARG A 422 -13.27 -17.27 -18.25
C ARG A 422 -12.45 -18.52 -17.99
N LEU A 423 -12.54 -19.05 -16.77
CA LEU A 423 -12.06 -20.37 -16.35
C LEU A 423 -13.22 -21.21 -15.85
N GLU A 424 -13.30 -22.48 -16.28
CA GLU A 424 -14.19 -23.47 -15.67
C GLU A 424 -13.37 -24.50 -14.90
N LEU A 425 -13.59 -24.56 -13.59
CA LEU A 425 -12.87 -25.40 -12.65
C LEU A 425 -13.82 -26.40 -11.97
N GLU A 426 -13.25 -27.49 -11.46
CA GLU A 426 -13.93 -28.41 -10.53
C GLU A 426 -14.30 -27.68 -9.23
N TYR A 427 -15.51 -27.93 -8.73
CA TYR A 427 -15.91 -27.51 -7.39
C TYR A 427 -15.25 -28.43 -6.35
N VAL A 428 -14.38 -27.88 -5.52
CA VAL A 428 -13.58 -28.62 -4.54
C VAL A 428 -13.77 -28.06 -3.12
N GLY A 429 -13.80 -28.99 -2.15
CA GLY A 429 -14.00 -28.70 -0.74
C GLY A 429 -15.38 -28.09 -0.44
N LYS A 430 -15.89 -28.37 0.76
CA LYS A 430 -17.15 -27.79 1.21
C LYS A 430 -16.94 -26.44 1.91
N TRP A 431 -15.83 -26.33 2.62
CA TRP A 431 -15.52 -25.18 3.47
C TRP A 431 -14.19 -24.55 3.07
N ASP A 432 -14.02 -23.29 3.45
CA ASP A 432 -12.70 -22.67 3.44
C ASP A 432 -11.92 -23.18 4.66
N LEU A 433 -10.59 -23.13 4.60
CA LEU A 433 -9.74 -23.55 5.72
C LEU A 433 -10.01 -22.74 6.99
N ARG A 434 -10.48 -21.48 6.86
CA ARG A 434 -10.90 -20.65 8.00
C ARG A 434 -11.98 -21.31 8.87
N ASP A 435 -12.86 -22.12 8.29
CA ASP A 435 -14.03 -22.68 8.99
C ASP A 435 -13.68 -23.95 9.76
N GLU A 436 -12.62 -24.65 9.35
CA GLU A 436 -12.15 -25.88 9.97
C GLU A 436 -10.61 -25.88 10.07
N LEU A 437 -10.10 -24.90 10.81
CA LEU A 437 -8.68 -24.64 10.97
C LEU A 437 -8.03 -25.66 11.92
N THR A 438 -7.00 -26.37 11.45
CA THR A 438 -6.23 -27.32 12.27
C THR A 438 -4.74 -27.23 11.94
N ALA A 439 -3.88 -27.57 12.90
CA ALA A 439 -2.43 -27.57 12.70
C ALA A 439 -1.99 -28.51 11.57
N GLU A 440 -2.65 -29.66 11.42
CA GLU A 440 -2.34 -30.62 10.35
C GLU A 440 -2.63 -30.06 8.95
N ARG A 441 -3.80 -29.44 8.76
CA ARG A 441 -4.14 -28.79 7.48
C ARG A 441 -3.23 -27.62 7.16
N VAL A 442 -2.87 -26.82 8.17
CA VAL A 442 -1.92 -25.72 8.00
C VAL A 442 -0.52 -26.24 7.63
N ARG A 443 -0.09 -27.37 8.21
CA ARG A 443 1.15 -28.06 7.82
C ARG A 443 1.11 -28.52 6.37
N ASP A 444 -0.03 -29.03 5.89
CA ASP A 444 -0.21 -29.39 4.48
C ASP A 444 -0.08 -28.19 3.55
N VAL A 445 -0.68 -27.04 3.90
CA VAL A 445 -0.46 -25.79 3.15
C VAL A 445 1.02 -25.45 3.07
N GLY A 446 1.76 -25.56 4.19
CA GLY A 446 3.22 -25.36 4.20
C GLY A 446 3.96 -26.25 3.21
N ARG A 447 3.61 -27.54 3.13
CA ARG A 447 4.16 -28.48 2.13
C ARG A 447 3.78 -28.10 0.71
N HIS A 448 2.56 -27.62 0.49
CA HIS A 448 2.08 -27.21 -0.83
C HIS A 448 2.84 -25.98 -1.33
N LEU A 449 2.95 -24.92 -0.53
CA LEU A 449 3.73 -23.73 -0.87
C LEU A 449 5.18 -24.08 -1.18
N ALA A 450 5.81 -24.94 -0.37
CA ALA A 450 7.17 -25.43 -0.64
C ALA A 450 7.33 -26.11 -2.01
N ARG A 451 6.32 -26.86 -2.46
CA ARG A 451 6.31 -27.48 -3.80
C ARG A 451 6.19 -26.45 -4.91
N LEU A 452 5.33 -25.43 -4.74
CA LEU A 452 5.21 -24.34 -5.70
C LEU A 452 6.56 -23.60 -5.86
N HIS A 453 7.19 -23.26 -4.74
CA HIS A 453 8.45 -22.52 -4.72
C HIS A 453 9.60 -23.33 -5.36
N ARG A 454 9.67 -24.64 -5.12
CA ARG A 454 10.63 -25.52 -5.81
C ARG A 454 10.43 -25.56 -7.33
N ALA A 455 9.21 -25.32 -7.79
CA ALA A 455 8.86 -25.29 -9.20
C ALA A 455 9.00 -23.89 -9.83
N GLY A 456 9.51 -22.89 -9.10
CA GLY A 456 9.85 -21.58 -9.67
C GLY A 456 8.67 -20.61 -9.77
N PHE A 457 7.68 -20.72 -8.88
CA PHE A 457 6.55 -19.79 -8.83
C PHE A 457 5.91 -19.70 -7.45
N VAL A 458 5.19 -18.61 -7.22
CA VAL A 458 4.41 -18.36 -6.00
C VAL A 458 2.92 -18.48 -6.25
N HIS A 459 2.15 -18.72 -5.19
CA HIS A 459 0.70 -18.59 -5.22
C HIS A 459 0.27 -17.12 -5.38
N GLY A 460 0.97 -16.21 -4.69
CA GLY A 460 0.78 -14.76 -4.76
C GLY A 460 -0.33 -14.20 -3.86
N ASP A 461 -1.21 -15.06 -3.34
CA ASP A 461 -2.25 -14.73 -2.36
C ASP A 461 -2.71 -15.96 -1.54
N PRO A 462 -1.79 -16.71 -0.91
CA PRO A 462 -2.18 -17.85 -0.11
C PRO A 462 -2.81 -17.34 1.18
N THR A 463 -4.13 -17.48 1.32
CA THR A 463 -4.89 -17.12 2.52
C THR A 463 -5.74 -18.30 2.98
N THR A 464 -6.26 -18.26 4.21
CA THR A 464 -7.19 -19.29 4.71
C THR A 464 -8.49 -19.39 3.92
N ARG A 465 -8.81 -18.40 3.06
CA ARG A 465 -9.96 -18.40 2.12
C ARG A 465 -9.62 -19.07 0.79
N ASN A 466 -8.36 -18.98 0.36
CA ASN A 466 -7.89 -19.60 -0.89
C ASN A 466 -7.45 -21.06 -0.69
N VAL A 467 -7.90 -21.68 0.41
CA VAL A 467 -7.67 -23.08 0.72
C VAL A 467 -8.99 -23.75 1.04
N ARG A 468 -9.34 -24.78 0.27
CA ARG A 468 -10.59 -25.54 0.41
C ARG A 468 -10.35 -26.85 1.14
N VAL A 469 -11.28 -27.19 2.04
CA VAL A 469 -11.21 -28.38 2.90
C VAL A 469 -12.54 -29.13 2.97
N GLY A 470 -12.47 -30.39 3.40
CA GLY A 470 -13.62 -31.29 3.48
C GLY A 470 -13.99 -31.92 2.13
N SER A 471 -14.94 -32.85 2.15
CA SER A 471 -15.39 -33.51 0.91
C SER A 471 -16.46 -32.67 0.21
N ALA A 472 -16.30 -32.49 -1.11
CA ALA A 472 -17.32 -31.90 -1.98
C ALA A 472 -18.50 -32.85 -2.27
N ASP A 473 -18.35 -34.16 -2.00
CA ASP A 473 -19.37 -35.18 -2.22
C ASP A 473 -20.05 -35.56 -0.89
N PRO A 474 -21.32 -35.16 -0.65
CA PRO A 474 -22.04 -35.51 0.56
C PRO A 474 -22.37 -37.01 0.68
N ASP A 475 -22.39 -37.75 -0.43
CA ASP A 475 -22.78 -39.16 -0.50
C ASP A 475 -21.58 -40.13 -0.45
N ALA A 476 -20.35 -39.61 -0.46
CA ALA A 476 -19.13 -40.41 -0.38
C ALA A 476 -18.86 -41.05 1.01
N SER A 477 -19.85 -41.12 1.92
CA SER A 477 -19.66 -41.75 3.22
C SER A 477 -19.35 -43.25 3.10
N GLY A 478 -18.17 -43.70 3.55
CA GLY A 478 -17.88 -45.12 3.80
C GLY A 478 -16.85 -45.81 2.89
N THR A 479 -16.07 -45.08 2.07
CA THR A 479 -14.94 -45.66 1.31
C THR A 479 -13.60 -45.06 1.74
N GLU A 480 -12.49 -45.82 1.68
CA GLU A 480 -11.12 -45.32 2.00
C GLU A 480 -10.77 -44.08 1.15
N ARG A 481 -11.17 -44.09 -0.12
CA ARG A 481 -11.00 -42.96 -1.06
C ARG A 481 -11.73 -41.69 -0.62
N ALA A 482 -12.84 -41.83 0.10
CA ALA A 482 -13.60 -40.72 0.62
C ALA A 482 -13.10 -40.21 1.97
N ALA A 483 -12.45 -41.07 2.77
CA ALA A 483 -11.70 -40.64 3.94
C ALA A 483 -10.48 -39.80 3.51
N GLU A 484 -9.70 -40.27 2.52
CA GLU A 484 -8.59 -39.51 1.93
C GLU A 484 -9.04 -38.18 1.31
N ALA A 485 -10.24 -38.11 0.74
CA ALA A 485 -10.78 -36.86 0.17
C ALA A 485 -11.27 -35.87 1.25
N ARG A 486 -11.64 -36.32 2.45
CA ARG A 486 -12.08 -35.46 3.56
C ARG A 486 -10.93 -34.74 4.26
N GLU A 487 -9.73 -35.31 4.20
CA GLU A 487 -8.51 -34.77 4.82
C GLU A 487 -7.70 -33.88 3.85
N ARG A 488 -8.05 -33.87 2.56
CA ARG A 488 -7.29 -33.10 1.56
C ARG A 488 -7.48 -31.60 1.71
N THR A 489 -6.35 -30.92 1.81
CA THR A 489 -6.20 -29.48 1.69
C THR A 489 -5.97 -29.13 0.22
N VAL A 490 -6.79 -28.26 -0.37
CA VAL A 490 -6.74 -27.94 -1.81
C VAL A 490 -6.50 -26.44 -2.00
N LEU A 491 -5.43 -26.07 -2.70
CA LEU A 491 -5.16 -24.67 -3.04
C LEU A 491 -6.03 -24.24 -4.23
N ILE A 492 -6.65 -23.06 -4.11
CA ILE A 492 -7.48 -22.46 -5.14
C ILE A 492 -7.02 -21.01 -5.40
N ASP A 493 -7.46 -20.43 -6.51
CA ASP A 493 -7.18 -19.03 -6.88
C ASP A 493 -5.69 -18.68 -7.03
N PHE A 494 -5.08 -19.15 -8.12
CA PHE A 494 -3.74 -18.70 -8.55
C PHE A 494 -3.79 -17.37 -9.32
N GLY A 495 -4.82 -16.55 -9.11
CA GLY A 495 -5.08 -15.36 -9.90
C GLY A 495 -4.01 -14.27 -9.76
N LEU A 496 -3.23 -14.32 -8.68
CA LEU A 496 -2.10 -13.44 -8.37
C LEU A 496 -0.74 -14.15 -8.45
N GLY A 497 -0.71 -15.41 -8.85
CA GLY A 497 0.52 -16.18 -8.95
C GLY A 497 1.41 -15.73 -10.11
N TYR A 498 2.71 -15.85 -9.93
CA TYR A 498 3.70 -15.52 -10.95
C TYR A 498 4.98 -16.35 -10.79
N HIS A 499 5.74 -16.46 -11.88
CA HIS A 499 7.06 -17.10 -11.87
C HIS A 499 8.10 -16.17 -11.25
N THR A 500 8.97 -16.73 -10.43
CA THR A 500 10.07 -16.01 -9.78
C THR A 500 11.14 -17.00 -9.35
N ASP A 501 12.37 -16.52 -9.19
CA ASP A 501 13.47 -17.26 -8.57
C ASP A 501 13.98 -16.54 -7.29
N HIS A 502 13.30 -15.46 -6.89
CA HIS A 502 13.69 -14.66 -5.74
C HIS A 502 13.17 -15.30 -4.44
N VAL A 503 14.11 -15.61 -3.55
CA VAL A 503 13.84 -16.19 -2.22
C VAL A 503 12.89 -15.31 -1.39
N GLU A 504 12.93 -13.99 -1.61
CA GLU A 504 12.06 -13.04 -0.94
C GLU A 504 10.60 -13.18 -1.35
N ASP A 505 10.29 -13.41 -2.63
CA ASP A 505 8.92 -13.67 -3.09
C ASP A 505 8.36 -14.94 -2.41
N TYR A 506 9.18 -15.99 -2.26
CA TYR A 506 8.80 -17.21 -1.55
C TYR A 506 8.58 -17.00 -0.05
N ALA A 507 9.42 -16.18 0.58
CA ALA A 507 9.25 -15.81 1.98
C ALA A 507 7.96 -15.00 2.18
N MET A 508 7.64 -14.10 1.25
CA MET A 508 6.42 -13.31 1.25
C MET A 508 5.16 -14.17 1.10
N ASP A 509 5.18 -15.19 0.22
CA ASP A 509 4.04 -16.12 0.08
C ASP A 509 3.71 -16.80 1.43
N ILE A 510 4.74 -17.24 2.17
CA ILE A 510 4.56 -17.81 3.52
C ILE A 510 4.07 -16.74 4.51
N HIS A 511 4.64 -15.53 4.45
CA HIS A 511 4.26 -14.43 5.33
C HIS A 511 2.80 -14.02 5.15
N VAL A 512 2.29 -13.95 3.92
CA VAL A 512 0.89 -13.63 3.63
C VAL A 512 -0.04 -14.67 4.26
N PHE A 513 0.27 -15.95 4.11
CA PHE A 513 -0.53 -17.00 4.75
C PHE A 513 -0.44 -16.95 6.28
N ASP A 514 0.74 -16.69 6.83
CA ASP A 514 0.98 -16.49 8.28
C ASP A 514 0.11 -15.35 8.84
N GLN A 515 0.03 -14.21 8.14
CA GLN A 515 -0.84 -13.08 8.52
C GLN A 515 -2.33 -13.41 8.41
N SER A 516 -2.72 -14.24 7.43
CA SER A 516 -4.09 -14.73 7.32
C SER A 516 -4.49 -15.61 8.53
N LEU A 517 -3.56 -16.42 9.06
CA LEU A 517 -3.78 -17.19 10.29
C LEU A 517 -3.96 -16.29 11.51
N VAL A 518 -3.10 -15.27 11.66
CA VAL A 518 -3.20 -14.28 12.76
C VAL A 518 -4.54 -13.55 12.74
N GLY A 519 -5.11 -13.30 11.56
CA GLY A 519 -6.43 -12.69 11.43
C GLY A 519 -7.62 -13.62 11.66
N THR A 520 -7.40 -14.94 11.72
CA THR A 520 -8.47 -15.95 11.74
C THR A 520 -8.55 -16.71 13.07
N ALA A 521 -7.40 -16.98 13.71
CA ALA A 521 -7.31 -17.86 14.88
C ALA A 521 -7.19 -17.07 16.19
N ASP A 522 -7.84 -17.54 17.25
CA ASP A 522 -7.70 -16.99 18.61
C ASP A 522 -6.27 -17.17 19.17
N ASP A 523 -5.64 -18.30 18.87
CA ASP A 523 -4.24 -18.62 19.20
C ASP A 523 -3.51 -19.07 17.92
N PRO A 524 -2.86 -18.14 17.19
CA PRO A 524 -2.25 -18.46 15.91
C PRO A 524 -0.89 -19.17 16.05
N ASP A 525 -0.18 -19.03 17.16
CA ASP A 525 1.22 -19.46 17.27
C ASP A 525 1.45 -20.96 16.98
N PRO A 526 0.62 -21.90 17.47
CA PRO A 526 0.75 -23.31 17.12
C PRO A 526 0.55 -23.58 15.62
N LEU A 527 -0.34 -22.83 14.97
CA LEU A 527 -0.62 -22.96 13.53
C LEU A 527 0.52 -22.40 12.70
N ARG A 528 1.05 -21.25 13.12
CA ARG A 528 2.23 -20.61 12.53
C ARG A 528 3.44 -21.55 12.58
N GLU A 529 3.66 -22.25 13.69
CA GLU A 529 4.72 -23.25 13.77
C GLU A 529 4.46 -24.44 12.85
N ALA A 530 3.22 -24.95 12.82
CA ALA A 530 2.84 -26.05 11.93
C ALA A 530 3.06 -25.72 10.44
N LEU A 531 2.78 -24.48 10.02
CA LEU A 531 3.06 -24.00 8.66
C LEU A 531 4.56 -24.11 8.33
N ARG A 532 5.41 -23.60 9.22
CA ARG A 532 6.88 -23.61 9.08
C ARG A 532 7.42 -25.04 9.09
N GLU A 533 6.88 -25.90 9.94
CA GLU A 533 7.22 -27.33 9.97
C GLU A 533 6.90 -28.01 8.65
N GLY A 534 5.69 -27.80 8.12
CA GLY A 534 5.27 -28.36 6.83
C GLY A 534 6.12 -27.86 5.67
N TYR A 535 6.48 -26.57 5.70
CA TYR A 535 7.39 -25.99 4.71
C TYR A 535 8.78 -26.64 4.78
N ARG A 536 9.37 -26.82 5.97
CA ARG A 536 10.71 -27.43 6.14
C ARG A 536 10.82 -28.84 5.55
N GLU A 537 9.74 -29.60 5.54
CA GLU A 537 9.74 -30.97 5.02
C GLU A 537 10.02 -31.04 3.51
N VAL A 538 9.69 -29.98 2.75
CA VAL A 538 9.78 -29.97 1.28
C VAL A 538 10.52 -28.74 0.76
N GLY A 539 10.67 -27.67 1.52
CA GLY A 539 11.19 -26.39 1.06
C GLY A 539 12.70 -26.28 1.12
N GLU A 540 13.19 -25.04 1.05
CA GLU A 540 14.58 -24.68 1.26
C GLU A 540 14.70 -23.79 2.51
N GLU A 541 15.64 -24.09 3.41
CA GLU A 541 15.78 -23.37 4.70
C GLU A 541 16.03 -21.87 4.52
N ARG A 542 16.75 -21.47 3.45
CA ARG A 542 17.02 -20.06 3.14
C ARG A 542 15.75 -19.21 3.00
N VAL A 543 14.63 -19.82 2.61
CA VAL A 543 13.34 -19.12 2.51
C VAL A 543 12.80 -18.79 3.91
N LEU A 544 12.94 -19.71 4.86
CA LEU A 544 12.50 -19.49 6.25
C LEU A 544 13.44 -18.56 7.01
N GLU A 545 14.73 -18.57 6.69
CA GLU A 545 15.68 -17.55 7.18
C GLU A 545 15.26 -16.17 6.68
N ARG A 546 14.97 -16.04 5.38
CA ARG A 546 14.49 -14.77 4.81
C ARG A 546 13.15 -14.33 5.37
N LEU A 547 12.23 -15.27 5.66
CA LEU A 547 10.97 -14.97 6.33
C LEU A 547 11.17 -14.30 7.69
N ARG A 548 12.15 -14.76 8.49
CA ARG A 548 12.46 -14.12 9.79
C ARG A 548 12.97 -12.69 9.62
N ASP A 549 13.74 -12.43 8.56
CA ASP A 549 14.19 -11.07 8.23
C ASP A 549 12.99 -10.18 7.86
N VAL A 550 12.09 -10.67 7.00
CA VAL A 550 10.87 -9.97 6.59
C VAL A 550 10.00 -9.62 7.80
N GLU A 551 9.79 -10.58 8.70
CA GLU A 551 9.02 -10.39 9.94
C GLU A 551 9.66 -9.36 10.89
N GLY A 552 10.99 -9.26 10.89
CA GLY A 552 11.72 -8.29 11.71
C GLY A 552 11.86 -6.89 11.09
N ARG A 553 11.75 -6.77 9.76
CA ARG A 553 12.07 -5.55 9.01
C ARG A 553 10.86 -4.76 8.50
N GLY A 554 9.68 -5.39 8.41
CA GLY A 554 8.62 -4.86 7.54
C GLY A 554 9.05 -5.02 6.07
N ARG A 555 8.07 -5.07 5.17
CA ARG A 555 8.10 -5.76 3.87
C ARG A 555 9.25 -5.41 2.90
N TYR A 556 9.97 -4.30 3.06
CA TYR A 556 11.22 -4.02 2.33
C TYR A 556 12.15 -3.12 3.17
N VAL A 557 13.37 -3.58 3.45
CA VAL A 557 14.46 -2.68 3.85
C VAL A 557 15.42 -2.66 2.69
N SER A 558 15.50 -1.53 2.01
CA SER A 558 16.55 -1.24 1.04
C SER A 558 17.90 -1.30 1.75
N ASP A 559 18.65 -2.36 1.47
CA ASP A 559 20.07 -2.51 1.82
C ASP A 559 20.92 -1.65 0.86
N ASP A 560 20.58 -0.38 0.66
CA ASP A 560 21.40 0.56 -0.12
C ASP A 560 22.17 1.45 0.86
N GLY A 561 23.19 0.84 1.44
CA GLY A 561 24.14 1.46 2.36
C GLY A 561 25.58 0.99 2.12
N GLN A 562 25.96 0.75 0.86
CA GLN A 562 27.37 0.66 0.44
C GLN A 562 27.53 1.23 -0.98
N GLU A 563 27.76 2.54 -1.10
CA GLU A 563 28.94 3.16 -1.74
C GLU A 563 28.84 4.69 -1.75
#